data_AF-A0A945JUL8-F1
#
_entry.id   AF-A0A945JUL8-F1
#
_cell.length_a   1.000
_cell.length_b   1.000
_cell.length_c   1.000
_cell.angle_alpha   90.00
_cell.angle_beta   90.00
_cell.angle_gamma   90.00
#
_symmetry.space_group_name_H-M   'P 1'
#
loop_
_entity.id
_entity.type
_entity.pdbx_description
1 polymer ?
#
loop_
_entity_poly.entity_id
_entity_poly.type
_entity_poly.pdbx_seq_one_letter_code
_entity_poly.pdbx_strand_id
1 'polypeptide(L)'
;MHTDFLPTRKIPVSQFYAWNSRRAFPLEISLSHRGCTIRDQVSGMAFLASTDDDGFIRGATLYGDTRDHLVHSLLSDMTGCDWVNEYSAEWPLYRCWTEEERRAHARQVAEDLAQDRAEADGISVREAFDIEYRAVHAMHPVTISQWLVAA
;
A
#
# COMPACT_ATOMS: atom_id res chain seq x y z
N MET A 1 -5.64 -15.11 6.60
CA MET A 1 -4.52 -14.20 6.33
C MET A 1 -5.04 -13.10 5.42
N HIS A 2 -4.68 -11.85 5.71
CA HIS A 2 -5.01 -10.73 4.82
C HIS A 2 -3.78 -10.44 3.97
N THR A 3 -3.96 -10.25 2.67
CA THR A 3 -2.88 -9.80 1.77
C THR A 3 -3.08 -8.33 1.49
N ASP A 4 -2.03 -7.54 1.74
CA ASP A 4 -2.00 -6.12 1.38
C ASP A 4 -1.37 -5.91 0.00
N PHE A 5 -1.89 -4.89 -0.70
CA PHE A 5 -1.47 -4.48 -2.03
C PHE A 5 -1.18 -2.97 -2.02
N LEU A 6 -0.12 -2.55 -2.73
CA LEU A 6 0.22 -1.15 -2.95
C LEU A 6 0.17 -0.83 -4.45
N PRO A 7 -0.39 0.33 -4.83
CA PRO A 7 -0.40 0.77 -6.21
C PRO A 7 0.99 1.28 -6.60
N THR A 8 1.38 1.07 -7.86
CA THR A 8 2.65 1.60 -8.40
C THR A 8 2.59 3.08 -8.81
N ARG A 9 1.42 3.72 -8.68
CA ARG A 9 1.14 5.11 -9.07
C ARG A 9 0.08 5.72 -8.16
N LYS A 10 0.00 7.06 -8.09
CA LYS A 10 -1.16 7.74 -7.49
C LYS A 10 -2.39 7.49 -8.37
N ILE A 11 -3.51 7.14 -7.75
CA ILE A 11 -4.79 6.93 -8.45
C ILE A 11 -5.89 7.64 -7.65
N PRO A 12 -6.69 8.52 -8.28
CA PRO A 12 -7.79 9.16 -7.59
C PRO A 12 -8.93 8.15 -7.40
N VAL A 13 -9.57 8.20 -6.23
CA VAL A 13 -10.74 7.37 -5.90
C VAL A 13 -11.88 7.53 -6.92
N SER A 14 -12.00 8.70 -7.55
CA SER A 14 -12.99 8.95 -8.62
C SER A 14 -12.88 7.95 -9.78
N GLN A 15 -11.68 7.42 -10.05
CA GLN A 15 -11.46 6.43 -11.11
C GLN A 15 -12.20 5.12 -10.83
N PHE A 16 -12.30 4.69 -9.57
CA PHE A 16 -13.07 3.50 -9.20
C PHE A 16 -14.54 3.63 -9.58
N TYR A 17 -15.14 4.79 -9.30
CA TYR A 17 -16.52 5.08 -9.66
C TYR A 17 -16.72 5.14 -11.17
N ALA A 18 -15.83 5.86 -11.87
CA ALA A 18 -15.91 6.01 -13.31
C ALA A 18 -15.81 4.65 -14.01
N TRP A 19 -14.89 3.79 -13.58
CA TRP A 19 -14.73 2.44 -14.09
C TRP A 19 -15.93 1.55 -13.77
N ASN A 20 -16.40 1.55 -12.51
CA ASN A 20 -17.52 0.72 -12.07
C ASN A 20 -18.83 1.06 -12.80
N SER A 21 -19.05 2.33 -13.13
CA SER A 21 -20.25 2.79 -13.85
C SER A 21 -20.38 2.22 -15.27
N ARG A 22 -19.27 1.72 -15.84
CA ARG A 22 -19.20 1.18 -17.21
C ARG A 22 -19.33 -0.35 -17.27
N ARG A 23 -19.44 -1.03 -16.12
CA ARG A 23 -19.53 -2.50 -16.07
C ARG A 23 -20.96 -2.98 -16.33
N ALA A 24 -21.06 -4.15 -16.98
CA ALA A 24 -22.31 -4.89 -17.08
C ALA A 24 -22.82 -5.36 -15.70
N PHE A 25 -21.90 -5.71 -14.80
CA PHE A 25 -22.19 -6.06 -13.41
C PHE A 25 -21.39 -5.14 -12.48
N PRO A 26 -22.01 -4.05 -11.96
CA PRO A 26 -21.34 -3.14 -11.05
C PRO A 26 -20.95 -3.82 -9.74
N LEU A 27 -19.77 -3.46 -9.23
CA LEU A 27 -19.34 -3.76 -7.86
C LEU A 27 -20.14 -2.95 -6.86
N GLU A 28 -20.33 -3.51 -5.68
CA GLU A 28 -20.82 -2.77 -4.53
C GLU A 28 -19.66 -1.98 -3.93
N ILE A 29 -19.81 -0.65 -3.88
CA ILE A 29 -18.79 0.29 -3.43
C ILE A 29 -19.37 1.07 -2.24
N SER A 30 -18.77 0.91 -1.06
CA SER A 30 -19.20 1.57 0.18
C SER A 30 -18.07 2.40 0.77
N LEU A 31 -18.29 3.71 0.87
CA LEU A 31 -17.34 4.66 1.44
C LEU A 31 -17.42 4.68 2.96
N SER A 32 -16.25 4.78 3.58
CA SER A 32 -16.09 5.00 5.01
C SER A 32 -14.94 5.99 5.26
N HIS A 33 -14.78 6.41 6.50
CA HIS A 33 -13.62 7.21 6.93
C HIS A 33 -12.27 6.51 6.77
N ARG A 34 -12.25 5.19 6.50
CA ARG A 34 -11.02 4.39 6.32
C ARG A 34 -10.71 4.09 4.84
N GLY A 35 -11.50 4.64 3.93
CA GLY A 35 -11.46 4.33 2.50
C GLY A 35 -12.71 3.59 2.03
N CYS A 36 -12.55 2.77 1.01
CA CYS A 36 -13.63 2.21 0.23
C CYS A 36 -13.69 0.68 0.32
N THR A 37 -14.78 0.15 0.87
CA THR A 37 -15.05 -1.30 0.78
C THR A 37 -15.61 -1.61 -0.60
N ILE A 38 -15.00 -2.56 -1.30
CA ILE A 38 -15.39 -2.99 -2.63
C ILE A 38 -15.75 -4.46 -2.56
N ARG A 39 -16.95 -4.82 -3.06
CA ARG A 39 -17.42 -6.20 -3.12
C ARG A 39 -17.88 -6.56 -4.52
N ASP A 40 -17.40 -7.69 -4.99
CA ASP A 40 -17.88 -8.34 -6.22
C ASP A 40 -18.85 -9.45 -5.85
N GLN A 41 -20.13 -9.25 -6.15
CA GLN A 41 -21.17 -10.24 -5.85
C GLN A 41 -21.08 -11.49 -6.73
N VAL A 42 -20.44 -11.40 -7.90
CA VAL A 42 -20.31 -12.54 -8.83
C VAL A 42 -19.22 -13.48 -8.35
N SER A 43 -18.04 -12.95 -8.03
CA SER A 43 -16.94 -13.76 -7.52
C SER A 43 -17.03 -14.01 -6.02
N GLY A 44 -17.77 -13.20 -5.24
CA GLY A 44 -17.77 -13.24 -3.78
C GLY A 44 -16.52 -12.60 -3.16
N MET A 45 -15.73 -11.88 -3.95
CA MET A 45 -14.51 -11.21 -3.50
C MET A 45 -14.85 -9.89 -2.78
N ALA A 46 -14.12 -9.58 -1.72
CA ALA A 46 -14.24 -8.31 -1.01
C ALA A 46 -12.87 -7.80 -0.58
N PHE A 47 -12.66 -6.50 -0.69
CA PHE A 47 -11.44 -5.86 -0.21
C PHE A 47 -11.71 -4.42 0.23
N LEU A 48 -10.80 -3.88 1.03
CA LEU A 48 -10.80 -2.47 1.43
C LEU A 48 -9.69 -1.74 0.70
N ALA A 49 -10.05 -0.78 -0.14
CA ALA A 49 -9.09 0.17 -0.68
C ALA A 49 -8.94 1.35 0.28
N SER A 50 -7.76 1.51 0.88
CA SER A 50 -7.45 2.65 1.74
C SER A 50 -7.19 3.90 0.91
N THR A 51 -7.51 5.07 1.48
CA THR A 51 -7.37 6.35 0.81
C THR A 51 -6.63 7.34 1.70
N ASP A 52 -5.86 8.25 1.11
CA ASP A 52 -5.34 9.41 1.85
C ASP A 52 -6.38 10.54 1.93
N ASP A 53 -6.02 11.60 2.66
CA ASP A 53 -6.87 12.76 2.89
C ASP A 53 -7.13 13.57 1.59
N ASP A 54 -6.29 13.39 0.57
CA ASP A 54 -6.42 14.02 -0.75
C ASP A 54 -7.29 13.19 -1.72
N GLY A 55 -7.80 12.03 -1.27
CA GLY A 55 -8.67 11.17 -2.07
C GLY A 55 -7.94 10.28 -3.08
N PHE A 56 -6.65 10.01 -2.86
CA PHE A 56 -5.89 9.02 -3.61
C PHE A 56 -5.88 7.67 -2.90
N ILE A 57 -5.86 6.59 -3.69
CA ILE A 57 -5.81 5.23 -3.18
C ILE A 57 -4.40 4.92 -2.67
N ARG A 58 -4.26 4.52 -1.40
CA ARG A 58 -2.97 4.23 -0.75
C ARG A 58 -2.60 2.75 -0.77
N GLY A 59 -3.60 1.88 -0.79
CA GLY A 59 -3.40 0.44 -0.79
C GLY A 59 -4.74 -0.29 -0.83
N ALA A 60 -4.68 -1.61 -0.89
CA ALA A 60 -5.85 -2.46 -0.79
C ALA A 60 -5.56 -3.66 0.11
N THR A 61 -6.51 -4.01 0.98
CA THR A 61 -6.42 -5.19 1.85
C THR A 61 -7.50 -6.18 1.47
N LEU A 62 -7.10 -7.39 1.08
CA LEU A 62 -8.05 -8.46 0.73
C LEU A 62 -8.71 -9.06 1.98
N TYR A 63 -10.04 -9.22 1.93
CA TYR A 63 -10.78 -9.97 2.92
C TYR A 63 -10.91 -11.44 2.50
N GLY A 64 -10.03 -12.30 3.02
CA GLY A 64 -10.13 -13.76 2.89
C GLY A 64 -8.86 -14.41 2.32
N ASP A 65 -8.77 -15.74 2.49
CA ASP A 65 -7.54 -16.52 2.27
C ASP A 65 -7.32 -17.03 0.83
N THR A 66 -8.22 -16.70 -0.10
CA THR A 66 -8.14 -17.27 -1.45
C THR A 66 -8.64 -16.27 -2.46
N ARG A 67 -7.71 -15.65 -3.23
CA ARG A 67 -7.84 -15.11 -4.61
C ARG A 67 -6.98 -13.85 -4.88
N ASP A 68 -5.77 -13.77 -4.34
CA ASP A 68 -4.85 -12.63 -4.54
C ASP A 68 -4.70 -12.23 -6.02
N HIS A 69 -4.61 -13.21 -6.92
CA HIS A 69 -4.51 -12.98 -8.36
C HIS A 69 -5.77 -12.32 -8.97
N LEU A 70 -6.98 -12.63 -8.47
CA LEU A 70 -8.20 -11.99 -8.95
C LEU A 70 -8.35 -10.56 -8.42
N VAL A 71 -7.94 -10.33 -7.17
CA VAL A 71 -7.88 -8.98 -6.59
C VAL A 71 -6.91 -8.13 -7.37
N HIS A 72 -5.69 -8.64 -7.58
CA HIS A 72 -4.66 -7.97 -8.36
C HIS A 72 -5.15 -7.64 -9.77
N SER A 73 -5.73 -8.61 -10.48
CA SER A 73 -6.29 -8.39 -11.82
C SER A 73 -7.39 -7.31 -11.81
N LEU A 74 -8.31 -7.36 -10.86
CA LEU A 74 -9.38 -6.38 -10.75
C LEU A 74 -8.85 -4.98 -10.42
N LEU A 75 -7.91 -4.89 -9.48
CA LEU A 75 -7.27 -3.63 -9.11
C LEU A 75 -6.57 -3.02 -10.32
N SER A 76 -5.78 -3.82 -11.05
CA SER A 76 -5.11 -3.37 -12.27
C SER A 76 -6.07 -2.96 -13.38
N ASP A 77 -7.14 -3.72 -13.61
CA ASP A 77 -8.16 -3.36 -14.61
C ASP A 77 -8.87 -2.05 -14.25
N MET A 78 -9.12 -1.83 -12.97
CA MET A 78 -9.83 -0.66 -12.46
C MET A 78 -8.95 0.59 -12.44
N THR A 79 -7.66 0.45 -12.12
CA THR A 79 -6.71 1.56 -11.98
C THR A 79 -5.89 1.84 -13.23
N GLY A 80 -5.79 0.89 -14.15
CA GLY A 80 -4.89 0.97 -15.29
C GLY A 80 -3.41 1.01 -14.90
N CYS A 81 -3.04 0.46 -13.74
CA CYS A 81 -1.66 0.36 -13.29
C CYS A 81 -1.38 -0.96 -12.58
N ASP A 82 -0.10 -1.27 -12.44
CA ASP A 82 0.33 -2.45 -11.70
C ASP A 82 0.20 -2.22 -10.19
N TRP A 83 -0.03 -3.31 -9.48
CA TRP A 83 -0.06 -3.39 -8.03
C TRP A 83 0.98 -4.38 -7.54
N VAL A 84 1.60 -4.11 -6.40
CA VAL A 84 2.53 -5.02 -5.74
C VAL A 84 1.89 -5.56 -4.46
N ASN A 85 2.07 -6.84 -4.16
CA ASN A 85 1.64 -7.40 -2.87
C ASN A 85 2.78 -7.38 -1.85
N GLU A 86 2.45 -7.57 -0.58
CA GLU A 86 3.41 -7.52 0.54
C GLU A 86 4.55 -8.55 0.45
N TYR A 87 4.36 -9.62 -0.35
CA TYR A 87 5.36 -10.65 -0.60
C TYR A 87 6.30 -10.34 -1.78
N SER A 88 6.03 -9.25 -2.52
CA SER A 88 6.86 -8.84 -3.65
C SER A 88 8.17 -8.22 -3.18
N ALA A 89 9.27 -8.53 -3.88
CA ALA A 89 10.56 -7.87 -3.69
C ALA A 89 10.50 -6.36 -3.99
N GLU A 90 9.52 -5.91 -4.77
CA GLU A 90 9.30 -4.51 -5.11
C GLU A 90 8.44 -3.76 -4.09
N TRP A 91 7.84 -4.45 -3.12
CA TRP A 91 7.00 -3.84 -2.08
C TRP A 91 7.63 -2.60 -1.43
N PRO A 92 8.92 -2.62 -1.03
CA PRO A 92 9.52 -1.47 -0.37
C PRO A 92 9.54 -0.20 -1.25
N LEU A 93 9.57 -0.34 -2.58
CA LEU A 93 9.65 0.78 -3.53
C LEU A 93 8.41 1.65 -3.53
N TYR A 94 7.25 1.11 -3.15
CA TYR A 94 5.95 1.76 -3.29
C TYR A 94 5.30 2.11 -1.95
N ARG A 95 5.95 1.76 -0.84
CA ARG A 95 5.41 1.98 0.51
C ARG A 95 5.35 3.45 0.92
N CYS A 96 6.28 4.28 0.44
CA CYS A 96 6.37 5.69 0.80
C CYS A 96 6.15 6.58 -0.43
N TRP A 97 5.27 7.57 -0.29
CA TRP A 97 4.95 8.55 -1.33
C TRP A 97 5.59 9.90 -1.09
N THR A 98 6.01 10.21 0.14
CA THR A 98 6.72 11.45 0.47
C THR A 98 7.97 11.17 1.29
N GLU A 99 8.91 12.12 1.29
CA GLU A 99 10.09 12.04 2.15
C GLU A 99 9.72 12.08 3.63
N GLU A 100 8.62 12.75 3.98
CA GLU A 100 8.12 12.77 5.35
C GLU A 100 7.64 11.38 5.79
N GLU A 101 6.82 10.72 4.98
CA GLU A 101 6.38 9.35 5.23
C GLU A 101 7.57 8.40 5.33
N ARG A 102 8.55 8.53 4.42
CA ARG A 102 9.77 7.72 4.44
C ARG A 102 10.54 7.89 5.75
N ARG A 103 10.73 9.13 6.19
CA ARG A 103 11.45 9.42 7.46
C ARG A 103 10.68 8.91 8.67
N ALA A 104 9.35 9.10 8.70
CA ALA A 104 8.50 8.62 9.80
C ALA A 104 8.52 7.09 9.88
N HIS A 105 8.37 6.40 8.74
CA HIS A 105 8.43 4.95 8.66
C HIS A 105 9.79 4.40 9.09
N ALA A 106 10.88 4.94 8.55
CA ALA A 106 12.23 4.51 8.91
C ALA A 106 12.53 4.71 10.39
N ARG A 107 12.05 5.80 10.98
CA ARG A 107 12.18 6.06 12.41
C ARG A 107 11.42 5.04 13.25
N GLN A 108 10.16 4.79 12.92
CA GLN A 108 9.33 3.84 13.66
C GLN A 108 9.95 2.43 13.65
N VAL A 109 10.31 1.92 12.48
CA VAL A 109 10.91 0.59 12.36
C VAL A 109 12.27 0.53 13.06
N ALA A 110 13.08 1.59 12.95
CA ALA A 110 14.35 1.62 13.66
C ALA A 110 14.19 1.67 15.18
N GLU A 111 13.18 2.38 15.70
CA GLU A 111 12.83 2.36 17.14
C GLU A 111 12.44 0.95 17.60
N ASP A 112 11.67 0.23 16.79
CA ASP A 112 11.23 -1.14 17.09
C ASP A 112 12.40 -2.15 17.06
N LEU A 113 13.37 -1.98 16.16
CA LEU A 113 14.47 -2.94 15.95
C LEU A 113 15.76 -2.61 16.72
N ALA A 114 15.94 -1.37 17.18
CA ALA A 114 17.21 -0.92 17.77
C ALA A 114 17.60 -1.71 19.02
N GLN A 115 16.62 -2.12 19.83
CA GLN A 115 16.88 -2.87 21.07
C GLN A 115 17.46 -4.26 20.76
N ASP A 116 16.83 -4.99 19.84
CA ASP A 116 17.25 -6.34 19.45
C ASP A 116 18.64 -6.33 18.82
N ARG A 117 18.92 -5.35 17.95
CA ARG A 117 20.25 -5.17 17.36
C ARG A 117 21.30 -4.80 18.41
N ALA A 118 20.99 -3.89 19.33
CA ALA A 118 21.93 -3.48 20.37
C ALA A 118 22.38 -4.68 21.23
N GLU A 119 21.45 -5.57 21.56
CA GLU A 119 21.74 -6.82 22.27
C GLU A 119 22.56 -7.79 21.41
N ALA A 120 22.16 -8.02 20.16
CA ALA A 120 22.82 -8.97 19.27
C ALA A 120 24.25 -8.58 18.89
N ASP A 121 24.47 -7.30 18.60
CA ASP A 121 25.75 -6.78 18.11
C ASP A 121 26.64 -6.23 19.24
N GLY A 122 26.12 -6.13 20.47
CA GLY A 122 26.85 -5.61 21.65
C GLY A 122 27.18 -4.11 21.57
N ILE A 123 26.33 -3.33 20.90
CA ILE A 123 26.50 -1.90 20.66
C ILE A 123 25.48 -1.06 21.45
N SER A 124 25.62 0.27 21.44
CA SER A 124 24.63 1.13 22.09
C SER A 124 23.30 1.16 21.30
N VAL A 125 22.17 1.30 22.00
CA VAL A 125 20.84 1.44 21.37
C VAL A 125 20.79 2.61 20.38
N ARG A 126 21.51 3.70 20.67
CA ARG A 126 21.60 4.84 19.76
C ARG A 126 22.31 4.49 18.46
N GLU A 127 23.40 3.73 18.53
CA GLU A 127 24.15 3.29 17.36
C GLU A 127 23.34 2.27 16.55
N ALA A 128 22.69 1.32 17.22
CA ALA A 128 21.77 0.37 16.60
C ALA A 128 20.62 1.08 15.86
N PHE A 129 20.02 2.10 16.48
CA PHE A 129 18.99 2.94 15.86
C PHE A 129 19.51 3.63 14.59
N ASP A 130 20.69 4.26 14.64
CA ASP A 130 21.24 4.97 13.47
C ASP A 130 21.52 4.00 12.29
N ILE A 131 21.92 2.76 12.59
CA ILE A 131 22.12 1.70 11.58
C ILE A 131 20.79 1.29 10.96
N GLU A 132 19.80 0.93 11.79
CA GLU A 132 18.48 0.49 11.32
C GLU A 132 17.76 1.59 10.56
N TYR A 133 17.82 2.83 11.05
CA TYR A 133 17.22 3.97 10.38
C TYR A 133 17.75 4.14 8.95
N ARG A 134 19.08 4.11 8.78
CA ARG A 134 19.71 4.24 7.45
C ARG A 134 19.34 3.08 6.54
N ALA A 135 19.31 1.85 7.07
CA ALA A 135 18.95 0.66 6.31
C ALA A 135 17.50 0.73 5.81
N VAL A 136 16.54 1.00 6.71
CA VAL A 136 15.12 1.09 6.38
C VAL A 136 14.83 2.25 5.43
N HIS A 137 15.47 3.41 5.65
CA HIS A 137 15.31 4.60 4.81
C HIS A 137 15.83 4.39 3.38
N ALA A 138 16.92 3.64 3.21
CA ALA A 138 17.45 3.26 1.91
C ALA A 138 16.56 2.22 1.20
N MET A 139 15.96 1.30 1.95
CA MET A 139 15.10 0.23 1.43
C MET A 139 13.76 0.75 0.90
N HIS A 140 13.23 1.85 1.44
CA HIS A 140 11.90 2.38 1.11
C HIS A 140 11.97 3.74 0.37
N PRO A 141 12.50 3.80 -0.86
CA PRO A 141 12.63 5.06 -1.58
C PRO A 141 11.28 5.68 -1.92
N VAL A 142 11.28 6.99 -2.19
CA VAL A 142 10.08 7.71 -2.64
C VAL A 142 9.97 7.61 -4.16
N THR A 143 9.19 6.65 -4.66
CA THR A 143 9.07 6.38 -6.11
C THR A 143 7.88 7.10 -6.76
N ILE A 144 6.77 7.24 -6.05
CA ILE A 144 5.48 7.69 -6.61
C ILE A 144 5.30 9.22 -6.62
N SER A 145 6.06 9.98 -5.81
CA SER A 145 5.90 11.44 -5.68
C SER A 145 6.00 12.22 -6.99
N GLN A 146 6.70 11.67 -7.99
CA GLN A 146 6.92 12.31 -9.30
C GLN A 146 5.86 11.93 -10.35
N TRP A 147 4.98 10.96 -10.05
CA TRP A 147 4.02 10.41 -10.99
C TRP A 147 2.68 11.12 -10.80
N LEU A 148 2.58 12.32 -11.36
CA LEU A 148 1.30 13.03 -11.46
C LEU A 148 0.32 12.19 -12.29
N VAL A 149 -0.93 12.13 -11.84
CA VAL A 149 -2.01 11.45 -12.55
C VAL A 149 -2.37 12.27 -13.79
N ALA A 150 -2.37 11.65 -14.96
CA ALA A 150 -3.04 12.24 -16.13
C ALA A 150 -4.54 12.31 -15.81
N ALA A 151 -5.06 13.53 -15.66
CA ALA A 151 -6.46 13.83 -15.40
C ALA A 151 -7.39 13.36 -16.53
#